data_AF-A0A933M164-F1
#
_entry.id   AF-A0A933M164-F1
#
_cell.length_a   1.000
_cell.length_b   1.000
_cell.length_c   1.000
_cell.angle_alpha   90.00
_cell.angle_beta   90.00
_cell.angle_gamma   90.00
#
_symmetry.space_group_name_H-M   'P 1'
#
loop_
_entity.id
_entity.type
_entity.pdbx_description
1 polymer ?
#
loop_
_entity_poly.entity_id
_entity_poly.type
_entity_poly.pdbx_seq_one_letter_code
_entity_poly.pdbx_strand_id
1 'polypeptide(L)'
;MINKKNVFVIVILFSLVAAACGGAAATPTPTKAPVVADSGVVIAEGRLQPKQYAAISFAVGGQIAEVLVSEGAQVKKDEVILRLKNREALQAEVSRADQERINADQAVKDLKDTANVATAQALLDLSKAKDA
;
A
#
# COMPACT_ATOMS: atom_id res chain seq x y z
N MET A 1 -31.44 -107.08 -25.77
CA MET A 1 -30.90 -106.89 -27.14
C MET A 1 -31.04 -105.41 -27.48
N ILE A 2 -29.96 -104.65 -27.34
CA ILE A 2 -29.93 -103.24 -27.75
C ILE A 2 -29.86 -103.24 -29.29
N ASN A 3 -30.82 -102.59 -29.96
CA ASN A 3 -30.85 -102.52 -31.42
C ASN A 3 -29.72 -101.63 -31.95
N LYS A 4 -28.96 -102.12 -32.93
CA LYS A 4 -27.80 -101.44 -33.54
C LYS A 4 -28.12 -100.03 -34.05
N LYS A 5 -29.38 -99.79 -34.46
CA LYS A 5 -29.93 -98.47 -34.83
C LYS A 5 -30.07 -97.50 -33.65
N ASN A 6 -30.47 -97.99 -32.47
CA ASN A 6 -30.65 -97.15 -31.29
C ASN A 6 -29.32 -96.76 -30.65
N VAL A 7 -28.29 -97.61 -30.77
CA VAL A 7 -26.90 -97.26 -30.38
C VAL A 7 -26.38 -96.11 -31.24
N PHE A 8 -26.62 -96.16 -32.55
CA PHE A 8 -26.13 -95.14 -33.47
C PHE A 8 -26.76 -93.76 -33.20
N VAL A 9 -28.06 -93.73 -32.87
CA VAL A 9 -28.76 -92.49 -32.50
C VAL A 9 -28.25 -91.92 -31.18
N ILE A 10 -27.98 -92.75 -30.18
CA ILE A 10 -27.45 -92.29 -28.88
C ILE A 10 -26.03 -91.71 -29.04
N VAL A 11 -25.18 -92.29 -29.88
CA VAL A 11 -23.82 -91.78 -30.13
C VAL A 11 -23.83 -90.42 -30.84
N ILE A 12 -24.76 -90.20 -31.78
CA ILE A 12 -24.93 -88.90 -32.45
C ILE A 12 -25.52 -87.84 -31.51
N LEU A 13 -26.45 -88.23 -30.64
CA LEU A 13 -27.02 -87.29 -29.67
C LEU A 13 -25.97 -86.87 -28.62
N PHE A 14 -25.08 -87.78 -28.23
CA PHE A 14 -24.02 -87.51 -27.27
C PHE A 14 -22.92 -86.59 -27.83
N SER A 15 -22.58 -86.70 -29.12
CA SER A 15 -21.59 -85.80 -29.75
C SER A 15 -22.10 -84.38 -29.91
N LEU A 16 -23.42 -84.17 -30.05
CA LEU A 16 -24.01 -82.83 -30.16
C LEU A 16 -23.99 -82.05 -28.84
N VAL A 17 -24.11 -82.74 -27.69
CA VAL A 17 -24.08 -82.09 -26.37
C VAL A 17 -22.64 -81.68 -25.98
N ALA A 18 -21.63 -82.42 -26.45
CA ALA A 18 -20.22 -82.12 -26.16
C ALA A 18 -19.71 -80.83 -26.84
N ALA A 19 -20.29 -80.43 -27.99
CA ALA A 19 -19.90 -79.21 -28.71
C ALA A 19 -20.40 -77.90 -28.04
N ALA A 20 -21.33 -77.98 -27.08
CA ALA A 20 -21.92 -76.81 -26.44
C ALA A 20 -21.09 -76.23 -25.27
N CYS A 21 -20.03 -76.91 -24.82
CA CYS A 21 -19.28 -76.54 -23.62
C CYS A 21 -17.93 -75.82 -23.88
N GLY A 22 -17.65 -75.39 -25.13
CA GLY A 22 -16.37 -74.77 -25.51
C GLY A 22 -16.33 -73.23 -25.57
N GLY A 23 -17.44 -72.54 -25.29
CA GLY A 23 -17.54 -71.09 -25.44
C GLY A 23 -17.11 -70.32 -24.19
N ALA A 24 -15.80 -70.19 -23.94
CA ALA A 24 -15.30 -69.25 -22.93
C ALA A 24 -15.29 -67.83 -23.50
N ALA A 25 -16.31 -67.02 -23.16
CA ALA A 25 -16.34 -65.60 -23.48
C ALA A 25 -15.41 -64.82 -22.54
N ALA A 26 -14.50 -64.03 -23.10
CA ALA A 26 -13.60 -63.17 -22.35
C ALA A 26 -14.37 -62.01 -21.68
N THR A 27 -14.20 -61.85 -20.37
CA THR A 27 -14.76 -60.74 -19.60
C THR A 27 -14.01 -59.44 -19.93
N PRO A 28 -14.69 -58.32 -20.29
CA PRO A 28 -13.99 -57.06 -20.56
C PRO A 28 -13.45 -56.43 -19.28
N THR A 29 -12.16 -56.13 -19.25
CA THR A 29 -11.50 -55.36 -18.18
C THR A 29 -11.97 -53.90 -18.21
N PRO A 30 -12.32 -53.27 -17.07
CA PRO A 30 -12.74 -51.87 -17.06
C PRO A 30 -11.57 -50.94 -17.42
N THR A 31 -11.76 -50.15 -18.48
CA THR A 31 -10.81 -49.12 -18.90
C THR A 31 -10.79 -47.97 -17.89
N LYS A 32 -9.61 -47.69 -17.31
CA LYS A 32 -9.40 -46.56 -16.40
C LYS A 32 -9.65 -45.24 -17.14
N ALA A 33 -10.52 -44.40 -16.60
CA ALA A 33 -10.81 -43.07 -17.16
C ALA A 33 -9.53 -42.21 -17.24
N PRO A 34 -9.39 -41.34 -18.26
CA PRO A 34 -8.23 -40.45 -18.36
C PRO A 34 -8.22 -39.48 -17.17
N VAL A 35 -7.06 -39.31 -16.54
CA VAL A 35 -6.87 -38.28 -15.52
C VAL A 35 -6.77 -36.94 -16.24
N VAL A 36 -7.76 -36.07 -16.05
CA VAL A 36 -7.72 -34.69 -16.54
C VAL A 36 -6.67 -33.95 -15.72
N ALA A 37 -5.56 -33.58 -16.36
CA ALA A 37 -4.58 -32.67 -15.76
C ALA A 37 -5.18 -31.25 -15.79
N ASP A 38 -5.63 -30.77 -14.64
CA ASP A 38 -5.92 -29.34 -14.46
C ASP A 38 -4.60 -28.58 -14.64
N SER A 39 -4.55 -27.68 -15.62
CA SER A 39 -3.33 -26.92 -15.95
C SER A 39 -2.96 -25.90 -14.86
N GLY A 40 -3.78 -25.77 -13.81
CA GLY A 40 -3.53 -24.89 -12.68
C GLY A 40 -3.49 -23.41 -13.06
N VAL A 41 -4.13 -23.06 -14.18
CA VAL A 41 -4.12 -21.69 -14.70
C VAL A 41 -5.05 -20.84 -13.86
N VAL A 42 -4.47 -20.02 -12.98
CA VAL A 42 -5.17 -19.03 -12.19
C VAL A 42 -5.15 -17.69 -12.92
N ILE A 43 -6.34 -17.19 -13.26
CA ILE A 43 -6.51 -15.84 -13.82
C ILE A 43 -6.87 -14.91 -12.67
N ALA A 44 -6.04 -13.89 -12.45
CA ALA A 44 -6.28 -12.87 -11.45
C ALA A 44 -6.40 -11.51 -12.15
N GLU A 45 -7.50 -10.82 -11.87
CA GLU A 45 -7.74 -9.45 -12.34
C GLU A 45 -7.52 -8.46 -11.21
N GLY A 46 -7.09 -7.25 -11.56
CA GLY A 46 -6.82 -6.20 -10.60
C GLY A 46 -6.90 -4.82 -11.25
N ARG A 47 -7.08 -3.79 -10.42
CA ARG A 47 -7.10 -2.40 -10.87
C ARG A 47 -5.76 -1.77 -10.57
N LEU A 48 -5.20 -1.07 -11.56
CA LEU A 48 -4.02 -0.25 -11.35
C LEU A 48 -4.35 0.92 -10.42
N GLN A 49 -3.47 1.17 -9.46
CA GLN A 49 -3.54 2.30 -8.54
C GLN A 49 -2.20 3.02 -8.52
N PRO A 50 -2.21 4.35 -8.39
CA PRO A 50 -0.96 5.10 -8.23
C PRO A 50 -0.28 4.69 -6.93
N LYS A 51 1.05 4.59 -6.97
CA LYS A 51 1.85 4.31 -5.76
C LYS A 51 1.64 5.39 -4.68
N GLN A 52 1.46 6.63 -5.12
CA GLN A 52 1.22 7.78 -4.27
C GLN A 52 0.21 8.70 -4.95
N TYR A 53 -0.74 9.21 -4.17
CA TYR A 53 -1.74 10.17 -4.59
C TYR A 53 -1.86 11.25 -3.53
N ALA A 54 -1.97 12.52 -3.95
CA ALA A 54 -2.10 13.64 -3.06
C ALA A 54 -3.14 14.63 -3.62
N ALA A 55 -4.07 15.03 -2.75
CA ALA A 55 -4.96 16.17 -3.01
C ALA A 55 -4.30 17.42 -2.41
N ILE A 56 -3.84 18.33 -3.27
CA ILE A 56 -3.13 19.54 -2.86
C ILE A 56 -4.13 20.65 -2.62
N SER A 57 -4.02 21.33 -1.47
CA SER A 57 -4.84 22.49 -1.11
C SER A 57 -4.01 23.49 -0.30
N PHE A 58 -4.49 24.73 -0.20
CA PHE A 58 -3.86 25.75 0.63
C PHE A 58 -4.37 25.64 2.08
N ALA A 59 -3.47 25.83 3.04
CA ALA A 59 -3.80 25.91 4.46
C ALA A 59 -4.59 27.19 4.82
N VAL A 60 -4.50 28.22 3.96
CA VAL A 60 -5.18 29.51 4.14
C VAL A 60 -6.01 29.83 2.91
N GLY A 61 -7.11 30.55 3.11
CA GLY A 61 -7.89 31.12 2.01
C GLY A 61 -7.12 32.21 1.28
N GLY A 62 -7.40 32.37 -0.01
CA GLY A 62 -6.78 33.42 -0.82
C GLY A 62 -7.21 33.34 -2.29
N GLN A 63 -6.85 34.38 -3.05
CA GLN A 63 -7.01 34.39 -4.50
C GLN A 63 -5.74 33.86 -5.16
N ILE A 64 -5.91 33.06 -6.21
CA ILE A 64 -4.79 32.59 -7.04
C ILE A 64 -4.20 33.80 -7.78
N ALA A 65 -2.89 34.01 -7.63
CA ALA A 65 -2.17 35.02 -8.39
C ALA A 65 -1.72 34.46 -9.74
N GLU A 66 -1.09 33.28 -9.72
CA GLU A 66 -0.52 32.65 -10.91
C GLU A 66 -0.45 31.13 -10.75
N VAL A 67 -0.58 30.45 -11.89
CA VAL A 67 -0.37 29.01 -12.05
C VAL A 67 0.91 28.84 -12.87
N LEU A 68 1.89 28.11 -12.33
CA LEU A 68 3.25 28.03 -12.88
C LEU A 68 3.50 26.76 -13.69
N VAL A 69 2.58 25.80 -13.65
CA VAL A 69 2.68 24.51 -14.34
C VAL A 69 1.41 24.23 -15.13
N SER A 70 1.55 23.44 -16.21
CA SER A 70 0.41 22.97 -16.99
C SER A 70 -0.09 21.63 -16.48
N GLU A 71 -1.35 21.31 -16.78
CA GLU A 71 -1.90 19.99 -16.47
C GLU A 71 -1.12 18.87 -17.16
N GLY A 72 -0.89 17.77 -16.45
CA GLY A 72 -0.07 16.64 -16.92
C GLY A 72 1.44 16.86 -16.85
N ALA A 73 1.91 18.03 -16.42
CA ALA A 73 3.34 18.27 -16.22
C ALA A 73 3.91 17.42 -15.07
N GLN A 74 5.16 16.98 -15.25
CA GLN A 74 5.92 16.36 -14.15
C GLN A 74 6.49 17.46 -13.25
N VAL A 75 6.37 17.27 -11.94
CA VAL A 75 6.86 18.22 -10.94
C VAL A 75 7.80 17.52 -9.97
N LYS A 76 8.77 18.28 -9.45
CA LYS A 76 9.71 17.81 -8.44
C LYS A 76 9.22 18.15 -7.04
N LYS A 77 9.83 17.52 -6.04
CA LYS A 77 9.64 17.90 -4.64
C LYS A 77 10.03 19.37 -4.46
N ASP A 78 9.24 20.09 -3.66
CA ASP A 78 9.42 21.50 -3.30
C ASP A 78 9.30 22.48 -4.50
N GLU A 79 8.85 21.99 -5.66
CA GLU A 79 8.58 22.83 -6.82
C GLU A 79 7.30 23.65 -6.63
N VAL A 80 7.38 24.95 -6.91
CA VAL A 80 6.25 25.86 -6.79
C VAL A 80 5.37 25.77 -8.03
N ILE A 81 4.20 25.16 -7.87
CA ILE A 81 3.23 24.94 -8.96
C ILE A 81 2.18 26.06 -9.08
N LEU A 82 1.94 26.80 -8.00
CA LEU A 82 0.89 27.82 -7.91
C LEU A 82 1.21 28.83 -6.80
N ARG A 83 0.81 30.10 -6.96
CA ARG A 83 0.97 31.13 -5.91
C ARG A 83 -0.34 31.85 -5.61
N LEU A 84 -0.50 32.23 -4.34
CA LEU A 84 -1.59 33.09 -3.88
C LEU A 84 -1.19 34.58 -3.94
N LYS A 85 -2.18 35.46 -4.11
CA LYS A 85 -2.01 36.91 -4.21
C LYS A 85 -1.79 37.61 -2.86
N ASN A 86 -2.10 36.95 -1.76
CA ASN A 86 -1.99 37.54 -0.41
C ASN A 86 -0.60 37.36 0.23
N ARG A 87 0.41 36.92 -0.53
CA ARG A 87 1.74 36.62 0.02
C ARG A 87 2.42 37.84 0.61
N GLU A 88 2.33 38.99 -0.06
CA GLU A 88 2.97 40.23 0.37
C GLU A 88 2.36 40.74 1.68
N ALA A 89 1.03 40.67 1.80
CA ALA A 89 0.33 41.04 3.02
C ALA A 89 0.71 40.10 4.18
N LEU A 90 0.71 38.79 3.96
CA LEU A 90 1.13 37.81 4.97
C LEU A 90 2.59 38.00 5.38
N GLN A 91 3.47 38.31 4.43
CA GLN A 91 4.88 38.56 4.71
C GLN A 91 5.07 39.83 5.55
N ALA A 92 4.31 40.89 5.27
CA ALA A 92 4.35 42.12 6.05
C ALA A 92 3.89 41.88 7.49
N GLU A 93 2.85 41.08 7.71
CA GLU A 93 2.38 40.70 9.05
C GLU A 93 3.44 39.93 9.84
N VAL A 94 4.12 38.97 9.20
CA VAL A 94 5.26 38.27 9.81
C VAL A 94 6.39 39.24 10.16
N SER A 95 6.76 40.13 9.24
CA SER A 95 7.80 41.12 9.48
C SER A 95 7.47 42.09 10.62
N ARG A 96 6.19 42.45 10.78
CA ARG A 96 5.73 43.25 11.93
C ARG A 96 5.89 42.48 13.24
N ALA A 97 5.44 41.22 13.28
CA ALA A 97 5.57 40.37 14.47
C ALA A 97 7.05 40.17 14.87
N ASP A 98 7.94 40.01 13.88
CA ASP A 98 9.39 39.90 14.12
C ASP A 98 9.96 41.19 14.72
N GLN A 99 9.52 42.36 14.25
CA GLN A 99 9.94 43.65 14.81
C GLN A 99 9.46 43.83 16.26
N GLU A 100 8.21 43.48 16.54
CA GLU A 100 7.66 43.51 17.90
C GLU A 100 8.45 42.60 18.84
N ARG A 101 8.79 41.38 18.38
CA ARG A 101 9.64 40.46 19.12
C ARG A 101 11.03 41.05 19.40
N ILE A 102 11.70 41.62 18.40
CA ILE A 102 13.02 42.24 18.56
C ILE A 102 12.98 43.37 19.58
N ASN A 103 11.94 44.22 19.53
CA ASN A 103 11.77 45.31 20.48
C ASN A 103 11.56 44.79 21.91
N ALA A 104 10.78 43.72 22.08
CA ALA A 104 10.59 43.09 23.38
C ALA A 104 11.89 42.46 23.91
N ASP A 105 12.64 41.75 23.06
CA ASP A 105 13.93 41.14 23.41
C ASP A 105 14.94 42.22 23.85
N GLN A 106 14.97 43.37 23.16
CA GLN A 106 15.81 44.51 23.53
C GLN A 106 15.41 45.11 24.88
N ALA A 107 14.11 45.31 25.12
CA ALA A 107 13.63 45.82 26.40
C ALA A 107 14.01 44.90 27.57
N VAL A 108 13.91 43.58 27.39
CA VAL A 108 14.35 42.61 28.40
C VAL A 108 15.86 42.70 28.64
N LYS A 109 16.64 42.86 27.57
CA LYS A 109 18.09 43.03 27.69
C LYS A 109 18.44 44.30 28.48
N ASP A 110 17.83 45.43 28.15
CA ASP A 110 18.10 46.72 28.80
C ASP A 110 17.72 46.69 30.29
N LEU A 111 16.61 46.04 30.64
CA LEU A 111 16.21 45.82 32.03
C LEU A 111 17.24 44.98 32.80
N LYS A 112 17.77 43.91 32.19
CA LYS A 112 18.80 43.06 32.82
C LYS A 112 20.12 43.80 32.99
N ASP A 113 20.54 44.54 31.96
CA ASP A 113 21.79 45.31 32.00
C ASP A 113 21.70 46.40 33.08
N THR A 114 20.56 47.09 33.19
CA THR A 114 20.30 48.08 34.23
C THR A 114 20.31 47.46 35.63
N ALA A 115 19.66 46.29 35.81
CA ALA A 115 19.65 45.58 37.08
C ALA A 115 21.06 45.13 37.51
N ASN A 116 21.89 44.69 36.57
CA ASN A 116 23.27 44.30 36.84
C ASN A 116 24.12 45.50 37.29
N VAL A 117 23.99 46.64 36.62
CA VAL A 117 24.68 47.88 37.00
C VAL A 117 24.23 48.36 38.38
N ALA A 118 22.92 48.37 38.65
CA ALA A 118 22.37 48.74 39.95
C ALA A 118 22.88 47.81 41.08
N THR A 119 22.94 46.51 40.82
CA THR A 119 23.46 45.51 41.77
C THR A 119 24.95 45.73 42.03
N ALA A 120 25.75 45.96 40.99
CA ALA A 120 27.17 46.26 41.12
C ALA A 120 27.41 47.53 41.95
N GLN A 121 26.64 48.59 41.71
CA GLN A 121 26.73 49.82 42.48
C GLN A 121 26.35 49.61 43.96
N ALA A 122 25.27 48.88 44.22
CA ALA A 122 24.85 48.55 45.58
C ALA A 122 25.91 47.74 46.36
N LEU A 123 26.63 46.83 45.69
CA LEU A 123 27.74 46.07 46.29
C LEU A 123 28.94 46.98 46.60
N LEU A 124 29.28 47.91 45.71
CA LEU A 124 30.35 48.89 45.96
C LEU A 124 30.03 49.79 47.15
N ASP A 125 28.80 50.26 47.26
CA ASP A 125 28.37 51.13 48.37
C ASP A 125 28.36 50.37 49.70
N LEU A 126 27.95 49.10 49.71
CA LEU A 126 28.04 48.22 50.89
C LEU A 126 29.49 48.02 51.36
N SER A 127 30.43 47.79 50.45
CA SER A 127 31.85 47.63 50.80
C SER A 127 32.41 48.91 51.42
N LYS A 128 32.15 50.07 50.82
CA LYS A 128 32.58 51.37 51.37
C LYS A 128 32.02 51.64 52.76
N ALA A 129 30.77 51.25 53.03
CA ALA A 129 30.15 51.41 54.34
C ALA A 129 30.70 50.45 55.41
N LYS A 130 31.31 49.32 55.02
CA LYS A 130 31.97 48.39 55.95
C LYS A 130 33.41 48.78 56.27
N ASP A 131 34.07 49.49 55.36
CA ASP A 131 35.46 49.93 55.51
C ASP A 131 35.59 51.27 56.28
N ALA A 132 34.47 51.97 56.53
CA ALA A 132 34.37 53.21 57.31
C ALA A 132 33.96 52.94 58.77
#